data_AF-A0A955BTT9-F1
#
_entry.id   AF-A0A955BTT9-F1
#
_cell.length_a   1.000
_cell.length_b   1.000
_cell.length_c   1.000
_cell.angle_alpha   90.00
_cell.angle_beta   90.00
_cell.angle_gamma   90.00
#
_symmetry.space_group_name_H-M   'P 1'
#
loop_
_entity.id
_entity.type
_entity.pdbx_description
1 polymer ?
#
loop_
_entity_poly.entity_id
_entity_poly.type
_entity_poly.pdbx_seq_one_letter_code
_entity_poly.pdbx_strand_id
1 'polypeptide(L)' 'MTKQPILDELHAFRRRLLEESGGTLSGLVARLRAEQAESGRTILKAARPKPNATAEQQRAAAAQGPSAPQGGP' A
#
# COMPACT_ATOMS: atom_id res chain seq x y z
N MET A 1 -8.06 -17.35 23.27
CA MET A 1 -9.06 -17.66 22.24
C MET A 1 -10.18 -16.65 22.34
N THR A 2 -10.30 -15.79 21.35
CA THR A 2 -11.37 -14.80 21.21
C THR A 2 -12.58 -15.44 20.53
N LYS A 3 -13.69 -14.69 20.45
CA LYS A 3 -14.90 -15.10 19.70
C LYS A 3 -14.65 -15.26 18.19
N GLN A 4 -13.47 -14.89 17.68
CA GLN A 4 -13.12 -14.91 16.27
C GLN A 4 -11.91 -15.82 16.04
N PRO A 5 -12.12 -17.15 16.03
CA PRO A 5 -11.02 -18.13 16.00
C PRO A 5 -10.12 -17.97 14.76
N ILE A 6 -10.71 -17.63 13.61
CA ILE A 6 -9.96 -17.40 12.36
C ILE A 6 -9.00 -16.21 12.49
N LEU A 7 -9.39 -15.14 13.20
CA LEU A 7 -8.51 -14.00 13.41
C LEU A 7 -7.37 -14.35 14.35
N ASP A 8 -7.64 -15.12 15.40
CA ASP A 8 -6.60 -15.59 16.32
C ASP A 8 -5.54 -16.41 15.59
N GLU A 9 -5.96 -17.32 14.70
CA GLU A 9 -5.07 -18.12 13.85
C GLU A 9 -4.26 -17.23 12.91
N LEU A 10 -4.89 -16.27 12.24
CA LEU A 10 -4.21 -15.34 11.36
C LEU A 10 -3.18 -14.49 12.10
N HIS A 11 -3.51 -14.03 13.31
CA HIS A 11 -2.58 -13.29 14.18
C HIS A 11 -1.42 -14.17 14.64
N ALA A 12 -1.66 -15.44 14.99
CA ALA A 12 -0.61 -16.39 15.34
C ALA A 12 0.34 -16.62 14.16
N PHE A 13 -0.21 -16.85 12.97
CA PHE A 13 0.58 -17.06 11.76
C PHE A 13 1.40 -15.82 11.39
N ARG A 14 0.79 -14.63 11.46
CA ARG A 14 1.50 -13.36 11.22
C ARG A 14 2.67 -13.17 12.20
N ARG A 15 2.47 -13.43 13.49
CA ARG A 15 3.53 -13.31 14.50
C ARG A 15 4.69 -14.25 14.19
N ARG A 16 4.39 -15.52 13.90
CA ARG A 16 5.40 -16.50 13.52
C ARG A 16 6.21 -16.06 12.30
N LEU A 17 5.56 -15.58 11.24
CA LEU A 17 6.25 -15.08 10.04
C LEU A 17 7.18 -13.90 10.33
N LEU A 18 6.75 -12.99 11.21
CA LEU A 18 7.57 -11.86 11.61
C LEU A 18 8.77 -12.32 12.45
N GLU A 19 8.56 -13.18 13.44
CA GLU A 19 9.63 -13.75 14.29
C GLU A 19 10.69 -14.47 13.46
N GLU A 20 10.27 -15.31 12.51
CA GLU A 20 11.18 -16.00 11.56
C GLU A 20 11.97 -15.02 10.66
N SER A 21 11.51 -13.77 10.55
CA SER A 21 12.11 -12.76 9.68
C SER A 21 12.69 -11.57 10.44
N GLY A 22 13.12 -11.78 11.69
CA GLY A 22 13.75 -10.74 12.52
C GLY A 22 12.78 -9.75 13.17
N GLY A 23 11.53 -10.16 13.38
CA GLY A 23 10.47 -9.42 14.08
C GLY A 23 9.86 -8.25 13.30
N THR A 24 10.32 -7.98 12.08
CA THR A 24 9.92 -6.81 11.30
C THR A 24 9.28 -7.17 9.97
N LEU A 25 8.31 -6.36 9.55
CA LEU A 25 7.69 -6.51 8.23
C LEU A 25 8.73 -6.30 7.11
N SER A 26 9.68 -5.38 7.30
CA SER A 26 10.80 -5.16 6.38
C SER A 26 11.65 -6.41 6.21
N GLY A 27 11.94 -7.12 7.31
CA GLY A 27 12.69 -8.38 7.26
C GLY A 27 11.93 -9.47 6.50
N LEU A 28 10.63 -9.60 6.74
CA LEU A 28 9.78 -10.53 5.98
C LEU A 28 9.78 -10.21 4.48
N VAL A 29 9.64 -8.94 4.11
CA VAL A 29 9.69 -8.52 2.70
C VAL A 29 11.06 -8.78 2.08
N ALA A 30 12.15 -8.56 2.81
CA ALA A 30 13.50 -8.84 2.33
C ALA A 30 13.70 -10.35 2.06
N ARG A 31 13.27 -11.20 3.00
CA ARG A 31 13.29 -12.67 2.85
C ARG A 31 12.50 -13.11 1.61
N LEU A 32 11.26 -12.63 1.46
CA LEU A 32 10.43 -12.99 0.30
C LEU A 32 11.05 -12.55 -1.04
N ARG A 33 11.75 -11.41 -1.07
CA ARG A 33 12.48 -10.97 -2.28
C ARG A 33 13.67 -11.87 -2.60
N ALA A 34 14.41 -12.33 -1.59
CA ALA A 34 15.50 -13.28 -1.77
C ALA A 34 14.99 -14.62 -2.32
N GLU A 35 13.96 -15.19 -1.68
CA GLU A 35 13.30 -16.43 -2.13
C GLU A 35 12.74 -16.29 -3.56
N GLN A 36 12.17 -15.12 -3.89
CA GLN A 36 11.70 -14.83 -5.24
C GLN A 36 12.86 -14.80 -6.25
N ALA A 37 13.99 -14.18 -5.91
CA ALA A 37 15.17 -14.12 -6.78
C ALA A 37 15.77 -15.52 -7.02
N GLU A 38 15.75 -16.38 -6.01
CA GLU A 38 16.23 -17.77 -6.10
C GLU A 38 15.27 -18.67 -6.88
N SER A 39 13.98 -18.33 -6.95
CA SER A 39 12.95 -19.19 -7.53
C SER A 39 13.07 -19.43 -9.05
N GLY A 40 13.90 -18.64 -9.75
CA GLY A 40 14.04 -18.70 -11.21
C GLY A 40 12.79 -18.32 -12.00
N ARG A 41 11.73 -17.81 -11.33
CA ARG A 41 10.48 -17.41 -11.97
C ARG A 41 10.63 -16.05 -12.64
N THR A 42 10.00 -15.88 -13.80
CA THR A 42 9.90 -14.58 -14.47
C THR A 42 9.14 -13.58 -13.59
N ILE A 43 9.82 -12.52 -13.17
CA ILE A 43 9.21 -11.44 -12.37
C ILE A 43 8.58 -10.42 -13.31
N LEU A 44 7.25 -10.37 -13.35
CA LEU A 44 6.52 -9.36 -14.10
C LEU A 44 6.52 -8.04 -13.33
N LYS A 45 7.05 -6.97 -13.94
CA LYS A 45 6.98 -5.63 -13.36
C LYS A 45 5.54 -5.12 -13.48
N ALA A 46 4.89 -4.87 -12.35
CA ALA A 46 3.56 -4.27 -12.35
C ALA A 46 3.60 -2.91 -13.08
N ALA A 47 2.67 -2.70 -14.02
CA ALA A 47 2.55 -1.43 -14.71
C ALA A 47 2.21 -0.33 -13.69
N ARG A 48 2.90 0.82 -13.79
CA ARG A 48 2.54 1.98 -12.96
C ARG A 48 1.12 2.38 -13.36
N PRO A 49 0.16 2.45 -12.40
CA PRO A 49 -1.17 2.91 -12.74
C PRO A 49 -1.08 4.32 -13.30
N LYS A 50 -1.72 4.55 -14.46
CA LYS A 50 -1.89 5.89 -15.01
C LYS A 50 -2.68 6.70 -13.97
N PRO A 51 -2.33 7.97 -13.71
CA PRO A 51 -3.14 8.81 -12.84
C PRO A 51 -4.57 8.82 -13.36
N ASN A 52 -5.53 8.52 -12.47
CA ASN A 52 -6.94 8.53 -12.82
C ASN A 52 -7.32 9.98 -13.15
N ALA A 53 -7.93 10.23 -14.31
CA ALA A 53 -8.31 11.58 -14.75
C ALA A 53 -9.13 12.34 -13.69
N THR A 54 -9.88 11.61 -12.85
CA THR A 54 -10.65 12.13 -11.73
C THR A 54 -9.77 12.77 -10.64
N ALA A 55 -8.60 12.20 -10.35
CA ALA A 55 -7.66 12.76 -9.37
C ALA A 55 -6.96 14.02 -9.90
N GLU A 56 -6.69 14.06 -11.21
CA GLU A 56 -6.13 15.23 -11.87
C GLU A 56 -7.15 16.37 -11.97
N GLN A 57 -8.41 16.05 -12.29
CA GLN A 57 -9.53 17.00 -12.27
C GLN A 57 -9.83 17.54 -10.87
N GLN A 58 -9.77 16.70 -9.83
CA GLN A 58 -9.93 17.16 -8.44
C GLN A 58 -8.78 18.07 -8.00
N ARG A 59 -7.54 17.79 -8.43
CA ARG A 59 -6.38 18.63 -8.14
C ARG A 59 -6.41 19.95 -8.91
N ALA A 60 -6.88 19.94 -10.15
CA ALA A 60 -7.10 21.14 -10.96
C ALA A 60 -8.29 21.99 -10.47
N ALA A 61 -9.34 21.36 -9.93
CA ALA A 61 -10.47 22.06 -9.30
C ALA A 61 -10.06 22.68 -7.96
N ALA A 62 -9.24 22.00 -7.16
CA ALA A 62 -8.72 22.56 -5.90
C ALA A 62 -7.74 23.73 -6.12
N ALA A 63 -7.08 23.80 -7.28
CA ALA A 63 -6.23 24.94 -7.66
C ALA A 63 -7.03 26.16 -8.15
N GLN A 64 -8.33 25.99 -8.44
CA GLN A 64 -9.25 27.05 -8.85
C GLN A 64 -10.19 27.38 -7.68
N GLY A 65 -9.64 27.96 -6.61
CA GLY A 65 -10.46 28.54 -5.54
C GLY A 65 -11.31 29.72 -6.05
N PRO A 66 -12.43 30.05 -5.38
CA PRO A 66 -13.34 31.09 -5.86
C PRO A 66 -12.70 32.48 -5.78
N SER A 67 -12.63 33.17 -6.92
CA SER A 67 -12.32 34.60 -6.98
C SER A 67 -13.34 35.39 -6.17
N ALA A 68 -12.87 36.10 -5.14
CA ALA A 68 -13.69 36.99 -4.32
C ALA A 68 -14.33 38.09 -5.18
N PRO A 69 -15.58 38.51 -4.92
CA PRO A 69 -16.20 39.60 -5.65
C PRO A 69 -15.51 40.92 -5.28
N GLN A 70 -14.92 41.59 -6.27
CA GLN A 70 -14.46 42.98 -6.12
C GLN A 70 -15.69 43.88 -6.02
N GLY A 71 -15.83 44.57 -4.88
CA GLY A 71 -16.83 45.62 -4.69
C GLY A 71 -16.55 46.80 -5.61
N GLY A 72 -17.56 47.23 -6.36
CA GLY A 72 -17.53 48.45 -7.15
C GLY A 72 -17.79 49.70 -6.29
N PRO A 73 -17.31 50.88 -6.72
CA PRO A 73 -17.54 52.16 -6.05
C PRO A 73 -18.99 52.65 -6.16
#